data_AF-A0A354DH42-F1
#
_entry.id   AF-A0A354DH42-F1
#
_cell.length_a   1.000
_cell.length_b   1.000
_cell.length_c   1.000
_cell.angle_alpha   90.00
_cell.angle_beta   90.00
_cell.angle_gamma   90.00
#
_symmetry.space_group_name_H-M   'P 1'
#
loop_
_entity.id
_entity.type
_entity.pdbx_description
1 polymer ?
#
loop_
_entity_poly.entity_id
_entity_poly.type
_entity_poly.pdbx_seq_one_letter_code
_entity_poly.pdbx_strand_id
1 'polypeptide(L)' 'PKFLYKNFGVRTIPEEEVLLYSHVFSHLQWNIHLFPCSFIGLENELELRREFKWVTIAEMKEFPFSVSHRKIVDYIKKSR' A
#
# COMPACT_ATOMS: atom_id res chain seq x y z
N PRO A 1 4.15 -4.54 11.64
CA PRO A 1 4.58 -3.17 11.26
C PRO A 1 4.02 -2.11 12.23
N LYS A 2 4.85 -1.64 13.18
CA LYS A 2 4.41 -0.67 14.21
C LYS A 2 3.89 0.65 13.61
N PHE A 3 4.34 1.03 12.41
CA PHE A 3 3.94 2.27 11.75
C PHE A 3 2.45 2.33 11.41
N LEU A 4 1.90 1.28 10.79
CA LEU A 4 0.48 1.26 10.36
C LEU A 4 -0.46 1.33 11.57
N TYR A 5 -0.16 0.57 12.62
CA TYR A 5 -0.93 0.61 13.86
C TYR A 5 -0.83 1.98 14.55
N LYS A 6 0.38 2.52 14.71
CA LYS A 6 0.59 3.80 15.41
C LYS A 6 -0.02 5.02 14.73
N ASN A 7 -0.07 5.04 13.39
CA ASN A 7 -0.52 6.22 12.64
C ASN A 7 -1.97 6.10 12.15
N PHE A 8 -2.49 4.88 12.03
CA PHE A 8 -3.79 4.63 11.38
C PHE A 8 -4.66 3.61 12.13
N GLY A 9 -4.22 3.08 13.27
CA GLY A 9 -4.95 2.05 14.01
C GLY A 9 -5.09 0.70 13.26
N VAL A 10 -4.40 0.52 12.13
CA VAL A 10 -4.50 -0.68 11.29
C VAL A 10 -3.59 -1.78 11.82
N ARG A 11 -4.19 -2.89 12.26
CA ARG A 11 -3.47 -4.09 12.71
C ARG A 11 -3.22 -5.02 11.51
N THR A 12 -1.95 -5.35 11.29
CA THR A 12 -1.51 -6.16 10.14
C THR A 12 -0.39 -7.13 10.53
N ILE A 13 -0.36 -8.28 9.85
CA ILE A 13 0.79 -9.20 9.85
C ILE A 13 1.49 -9.02 8.50
N PRO A 14 2.75 -8.52 8.47
CA PRO A 14 3.51 -8.44 7.23
C PRO A 14 3.94 -9.83 6.78
N GLU A 15 3.91 -10.04 5.47
CA GLU A 15 4.40 -11.24 4.80
C GLU A 15 5.78 -10.98 4.18
N GLU A 16 6.31 -11.96 3.44
CA GLU A 16 7.60 -11.83 2.75
C GLU A 16 7.57 -10.72 1.68
N GLU A 17 8.74 -10.16 1.39
CA GLU A 17 8.88 -9.18 0.32
C GLU A 17 8.53 -9.82 -1.03
N VAL A 18 7.66 -9.15 -1.80
CA VAL A 18 7.22 -9.67 -3.10
C VAL A 18 7.71 -8.86 -4.29
N LEU A 19 8.18 -7.64 -4.04
CA LEU A 19 8.68 -6.77 -5.08
C LEU A 19 9.67 -5.77 -4.53
N LEU A 20 10.81 -5.64 -5.20
CA LEU A 20 11.78 -4.59 -5.01
C LEU A 20 12.03 -3.90 -6.35
N TYR A 21 11.90 -2.57 -6.39
CA TYR A 21 12.27 -1.80 -7.57
C TYR A 21 12.70 -0.38 -7.23
N SER A 22 13.49 0.21 -8.13
CA SER A 22 13.85 1.62 -8.04
C SER A 22 12.96 2.49 -8.93
N HIS A 23 12.64 3.69 -8.43
CA HIS A 23 12.03 4.75 -9.21
C HIS A 23 12.91 5.99 -9.16
N VAL A 24 13.30 6.49 -10.33
CA VAL A 24 14.27 7.59 -10.47
C VAL A 24 13.53 8.88 -10.83
N PHE A 25 13.75 9.91 -10.03
CA PHE A 25 13.44 11.30 -10.32
C PHE A 25 14.73 12.03 -10.73
N SER A 26 14.59 13.25 -11.25
CA SER A 26 15.74 14.06 -11.66
C SER A 26 16.75 14.34 -10.53
N HIS A 27 16.29 14.35 -9.29
CA HIS A 27 17.05 14.79 -8.11
C HIS A 27 17.09 13.74 -6.99
N LEU A 28 16.44 12.58 -7.16
CA LEU A 28 16.35 11.55 -6.14
C LEU A 28 16.02 10.19 -6.76
N GLN A 29 16.48 9.12 -6.12
CA GLN A 29 16.06 7.76 -6.42
C GLN A 29 15.37 7.14 -5.20
N TRP A 30 14.19 6.58 -5.40
CA TRP A 30 13.50 5.75 -4.42
C TRP A 30 13.81 4.29 -4.67
N ASN A 31 14.14 3.55 -3.61
CA ASN A 31 14.18 2.09 -3.62
C ASN A 31 12.97 1.61 -2.82
N ILE A 32 12.02 1.00 -3.53
CA ILE A 32 10.70 0.67 -3.00
C ILE A 32 10.63 -0.83 -2.77
N HIS A 33 10.34 -1.21 -1.54
CA HIS A 33 10.11 -2.57 -1.10
C HIS A 33 8.62 -2.77 -0.84
N LEU A 34 8.03 -3.81 -1.43
CA LEU A 34 6.62 -4.14 -1.28
C LEU A 34 6.46 -5.39 -0.41
N PHE A 35 5.77 -5.20 0.71
CA PHE A 35 5.42 -6.28 1.64
C PHE A 35 3.90 -6.40 1.67
N PRO A 36 3.32 -7.52 1.20
CA PRO A 36 1.92 -7.82 1.45
C PRO A 36 1.67 -7.90 2.95
N CYS A 37 0.44 -7.61 3.34
CA CYS A 37 0.05 -7.65 4.73
C CYS A 37 -1.32 -8.30 4.84
N SER A 38 -1.42 -9.30 5.71
CA SER A 38 -2.70 -9.82 6.17
C SER A 38 -3.34 -8.81 7.14
N PHE A 39 -4.54 -8.36 6.83
CA PHE A 39 -5.32 -7.44 7.67
C PHE A 39 -5.96 -8.20 8.82
N ILE A 40 -5.75 -7.74 10.06
CA ILE A 40 -6.30 -8.36 11.27
C ILE A 40 -7.50 -7.58 11.80
N GLY A 41 -7.48 -6.26 11.67
CA GLY A 41 -8.53 -5.40 12.19
C GLY A 41 -8.12 -3.95 12.36
N LEU A 42 -9.09 -3.14 12.79
CA LEU A 42 -8.93 -1.74 13.14
C LEU A 42 -9.17 -1.55 14.63
N GLU A 43 -8.39 -0.69 15.27
CA GLU A 43 -8.66 -0.30 16.65
C GLU A 43 -9.86 0.66 16.77
N ASN A 44 -10.08 1.51 15.77
CA ASN A 44 -11.24 2.38 15.66
C ASN A 44 -11.53 2.71 14.19
N GLU A 45 -12.77 2.52 13.71
CA GLU A 45 -13.13 2.78 12.30
C GLU A 45 -13.01 4.27 11.92
N LEU A 46 -13.15 5.17 12.90
CA LEU A 46 -13.07 6.63 12.74
C LEU A 46 -11.63 7.16 12.50
N GLU A 47 -10.61 6.33 12.70
CA GLU A 47 -9.18 6.71 12.57
C GLU A 47 -8.64 6.59 11.13
N LEU A 48 -9.36 5.92 10.22
CA LEU A 48 -9.13 6.12 8.79
C LEU A 48 -9.54 7.55 8.47
N ARG A 49 -8.56 8.47 8.59
CA ARG A 49 -8.70 9.88 8.23
C ARG A 49 -9.38 9.99 6.88
N ARG A 50 -10.05 11.12 6.61
CA ARG A 50 -10.74 11.42 5.33
C ARG A 50 -9.92 11.14 4.05
N GLU A 51 -8.61 11.00 4.18
CA GLU A 51 -7.63 10.76 3.13
C GLU A 51 -7.46 9.27 2.75
N PHE A 52 -8.04 8.33 3.52
CA PHE A 52 -7.91 6.90 3.26
C PHE A 52 -9.25 6.25 2.94
N LYS A 53 -9.22 5.30 1.99
CA LYS A 53 -10.40 4.56 1.57
C LYS A 53 -10.04 3.09 1.34
N TRP A 54 -10.82 2.17 1.93
CA TRP A 54 -10.79 0.77 1.53
C TRP A 54 -11.42 0.63 0.16
N VAL A 55 -10.70 -0.04 -0.75
CA VAL A 55 -11.14 -0.24 -2.14
C VAL A 55 -10.91 -1.69 -2.54
N THR A 56 -11.82 -2.20 -3.35
CA THR A 56 -11.61 -3.44 -4.08
C THR A 56 -10.58 -3.26 -5.20
N ILE A 57 -10.05 -4.37 -5.74
CA ILE A 57 -9.13 -4.32 -6.88
C ILE A 57 -9.81 -3.72 -8.13
N ALA A 58 -11.12 -3.92 -8.28
CA ALA A 58 -11.90 -3.31 -9.36
C ALA A 58 -11.97 -1.79 -9.18
N GLU A 59 -12.39 -1.31 -8.01
CA GLU A 59 -12.47 0.12 -7.70
C GLU A 59 -11.10 0.82 -7.75
N MET A 60 -10.02 0.11 -7.42
CA MET A 60 -8.66 0.64 -7.49
C MET A 60 -8.32 1.19 -8.89
N LYS A 61 -8.92 0.65 -9.97
CA LYS A 61 -8.68 1.14 -11.35
C LYS A 61 -9.17 2.57 -11.57
N GLU A 62 -10.12 3.03 -10.78
CA GLU A 62 -10.72 4.36 -10.89
C GLU A 62 -9.88 5.46 -10.21
N PHE A 63 -8.83 5.09 -9.48
CA PHE A 63 -7.99 6.04 -8.75
C PHE A 63 -6.70 6.37 -9.52
N PRO A 64 -6.34 7.66 -9.65
CA PRO A 64 -5.09 8.05 -10.29
C PRO A 64 -3.89 7.73 -9.40
N PHE A 65 -3.13 6.69 -9.75
CA PHE A 65 -1.85 6.39 -9.11
C PHE A 65 -0.68 7.08 -9.80
N SER A 66 0.25 7.58 -8.98
CA SER A 66 1.52 8.13 -9.48
C SER A 66 2.33 7.06 -10.23
N VAL A 67 3.21 7.50 -11.14
CA VAL A 67 4.02 6.59 -11.96
C VAL A 67 4.84 5.63 -11.10
N SER A 68 5.36 6.10 -9.96
CA SER A 68 6.07 5.25 -9.01
C SER A 68 5.19 4.12 -8.46
N HIS A 69 3.89 4.34 -8.24
CA HIS A 69 2.98 3.35 -7.66
C HIS A 69 2.31 2.43 -8.69
N ARG A 70 2.36 2.74 -9.99
CA ARG A 70 1.75 1.87 -11.03
C ARG A 70 2.29 0.45 -11.00
N LYS A 71 3.59 0.28 -10.75
CA LYS A 71 4.22 -1.06 -10.64
C LYS A 71 3.64 -1.88 -9.48
N ILE A 72 3.32 -1.24 -8.35
CA ILE A 72 2.67 -1.89 -7.21
C ILE A 72 1.25 -2.32 -7.60
N VAL A 73 0.49 -1.43 -8.23
CA VAL A 73 -0.89 -1.70 -8.67
C VAL A 73 -0.94 -2.84 -9.68
N ASP A 74 -0.01 -2.86 -10.64
CA ASP A 74 0.06 -3.92 -11.65
C ASP A 74 0.48 -5.26 -11.05
N TYR A 75 1.36 -5.26 -10.05
CA TYR A 75 1.68 -6.46 -9.27
C TYR A 75 0.44 -7.01 -8.57
N ILE A 76 -0.29 -6.16 -7.83
CA ILE A 76 -1.51 -6.55 -7.11
C ILE A 76 -2.56 -7.15 -8.05
N LYS A 77 -2.70 -6.61 -9.27
CA LYS A 77 -3.65 -7.12 -10.28
C LYS A 77 -3.28 -8.48 -10.86
N LYS A 78 -2.00 -8.86 -10.88
CA LYS A 78 -1.53 -10.14 -11.44
C LYS A 78 -1.54 -11.28 -10.42
N SER A 79 -1.41 -10.94 -9.14
CA SER A 79 -1.34 -11.92 -8.05
C SER A 79 -2.72 -12.39 -7.55
N ARG A 80 -3.81 -12.07 -8.25
CA ARG A 80 -5.19 -12.51 -7.98
C ARG A 80 -5.91 -12.83 -9.28
#